data_AF-A0A1F9Q2T0-F1
#
_entry.id   AF-A0A1F9Q2T0-F1
#
_cell.length_a   1.000
_cell.length_b   1.000
_cell.length_c   1.000
_cell.angle_alpha   90.00
_cell.angle_beta   90.00
_cell.angle_gamma   90.00
#
_symmetry.space_group_name_H-M   'P 1'
#
loop_
_entity.id
_entity.type
_entity.pdbx_description
1 polymer ?
#
loop_
_entity_poly.entity_id
_entity_poly.type
_entity_poly.pdbx_seq_one_letter_code
_entity_poly.pdbx_strand_id
1 'polypeptide(L)'
;MGNDWIQHIGDDQLIDGLPKHMEAVAGDGKNTYWEIVPSKNACATCQTMRGMRFEKNPVPVHPNCACEVIRVPPPERQPRVVESGRLQGFGDNETHRFEAGQKITITFLNLGPFPAGVYMRVDQAEEKLSGKLVPGLPESFEFSKFGDTPLAWELFLLYQGLDGSTIEYKVRG
;
A
#
# COMPACT_ATOMS: atom_id res chain seq x y z
N MET A 1 32.44 -1.06 -15.17
CA MET A 1 32.63 -1.33 -13.73
C MET A 1 31.39 -0.87 -13.01
N GLY A 2 30.78 -1.75 -12.23
CA GLY A 2 29.55 -1.53 -11.47
C GLY A 2 28.85 -2.86 -11.24
N ASN A 3 29.30 -3.60 -10.22
CA ASN A 3 28.75 -4.88 -9.81
C ASN A 3 27.41 -4.66 -9.11
N ASP A 4 26.34 -5.28 -9.60
CA ASP A 4 25.12 -5.46 -8.81
C ASP A 4 25.00 -6.92 -8.41
N TRP A 5 24.98 -7.13 -7.10
CA TRP A 5 25.05 -8.42 -6.44
C TRP A 5 23.69 -9.10 -6.47
N ILE A 6 23.50 -10.05 -7.37
CA ILE A 6 22.41 -11.02 -7.27
C ILE A 6 22.88 -12.10 -6.28
N GLN A 7 22.24 -12.17 -5.11
CA GLN A 7 22.34 -13.35 -4.25
C GLN A 7 21.73 -14.53 -5.02
N HIS A 8 22.59 -15.37 -5.59
CA HIS A 8 22.21 -16.68 -6.08
C HIS A 8 21.76 -17.53 -4.88
N ILE A 9 20.45 -17.62 -4.66
CA ILE A 9 19.89 -18.63 -3.78
C ILE A 9 20.03 -19.97 -4.52
N GLY A 10 21.14 -20.66 -4.23
CA GLY A 10 21.35 -22.09 -4.42
C GLY A 10 21.05 -22.65 -5.81
N ASP A 11 22.09 -22.76 -6.64
CA ASP A 11 22.10 -23.53 -7.89
C ASP A 11 21.97 -25.06 -7.68
N ASP A 12 21.74 -25.53 -6.45
CA ASP A 12 21.75 -26.94 -6.12
C ASP A 12 20.35 -27.47 -5.78
N GLN A 13 19.76 -28.08 -6.80
CA GLN A 13 18.67 -29.08 -6.76
C GLN A 13 17.24 -28.57 -6.52
N LEU A 14 16.70 -27.92 -7.55
CA LEU A 14 15.27 -27.98 -7.82
C LEU A 14 14.91 -29.43 -8.19
N ILE A 15 14.01 -30.02 -7.41
CA ILE A 15 13.37 -31.32 -7.60
C ILE A 15 13.08 -31.56 -9.09
N ASP A 16 13.44 -32.76 -9.58
CA ASP A 16 13.24 -33.19 -10.96
C ASP A 16 11.76 -32.98 -11.36
N GLY A 17 11.51 -32.04 -12.27
CA GLY A 17 10.17 -31.68 -12.76
C GLY A 17 9.64 -30.27 -12.43
N LEU A 18 10.36 -29.43 -11.66
CA LEU A 18 9.99 -28.01 -11.49
C LEU A 18 10.60 -27.12 -12.60
N PRO A 19 9.88 -26.12 -13.13
CA PRO A 19 10.43 -25.22 -14.13
C PRO A 19 11.60 -24.40 -13.55
N LYS A 20 12.72 -24.37 -14.29
CA LYS A 20 14.00 -23.72 -13.92
C LYS A 20 13.93 -22.22 -13.64
N HIS A 21 12.80 -21.58 -13.94
CA HIS A 21 12.61 -20.15 -13.78
C HIS A 21 11.40 -19.90 -12.88
N MET A 22 11.66 -19.75 -11.58
CA MET A 22 10.68 -19.17 -10.66
C MET A 22 10.92 -17.67 -10.64
N GLU A 23 10.33 -16.95 -11.59
CA GLU A 23 10.19 -15.50 -11.44
C GLU A 23 9.05 -15.24 -10.44
N ALA A 24 9.39 -14.73 -9.26
CA ALA A 24 8.43 -14.02 -8.43
C ALA A 24 8.13 -12.69 -9.12
N VAL A 25 7.30 -12.74 -10.17
CA VAL A 25 6.87 -11.54 -10.89
C VAL A 25 5.86 -10.82 -10.00
N ALA A 26 6.16 -9.57 -9.66
CA ALA A 26 5.22 -8.67 -9.01
C ALA A 26 4.03 -8.46 -9.97
N GLY A 27 2.90 -9.10 -9.70
CA GLY A 27 1.74 -9.08 -10.59
C GLY A 27 1.13 -7.68 -10.77
N ASP A 28 0.44 -7.51 -11.90
CA ASP A 28 -0.15 -6.27 -12.42
C ASP A 28 -1.26 -5.62 -11.55
N GLY A 29 -1.58 -6.21 -10.40
CA GLY A 29 -2.55 -5.68 -9.43
C GLY A 29 -4.02 -5.76 -9.88
N LYS A 30 -4.32 -6.34 -11.05
CA LYS A 30 -5.69 -6.43 -11.60
C LYS A 30 -6.26 -7.85 -11.61
N ASN A 31 -5.44 -8.88 -11.34
CA ASN A 31 -5.83 -10.28 -11.50
C ASN A 31 -6.06 -11.03 -10.17
N THR A 32 -7.10 -11.87 -10.16
CA THR A 32 -7.32 -12.90 -9.13
C THR A 32 -6.16 -13.89 -9.18
N TYR A 33 -5.49 -14.16 -8.06
CA TYR A 33 -4.42 -15.15 -8.01
C TYR A 33 -4.99 -16.54 -7.76
N TRP A 34 -4.21 -17.56 -8.13
CA TRP A 34 -4.46 -18.94 -7.75
C TRP A 34 -3.52 -19.33 -6.63
N GLU A 35 -4.05 -19.98 -5.60
CA GLU A 35 -3.27 -20.46 -4.46
C GLU A 35 -3.50 -21.96 -4.29
N ILE A 36 -2.41 -22.69 -4.05
CA ILE A 36 -2.46 -24.12 -3.73
C ILE A 36 -2.66 -24.26 -2.23
N VAL A 37 -3.78 -24.85 -1.83
CA VAL A 37 -4.12 -25.16 -0.44
C VAL A 37 -3.90 -26.66 -0.23
N PRO A 38 -2.75 -27.08 0.33
CA PRO A 38 -2.51 -28.49 0.61
C PRO A 38 -3.41 -28.95 1.77
N SER A 39 -4.12 -30.07 1.56
CA SER A 39 -4.75 -30.81 2.65
C SER A 39 -3.69 -31.41 3.58
N LYS A 40 -4.10 -31.89 4.75
CA LYS A 40 -3.19 -32.52 5.72
C LYS A 40 -2.43 -33.74 5.14
N ASN A 41 -2.99 -34.38 4.11
CA ASN A 41 -2.44 -35.57 3.46
C ASN A 41 -1.80 -35.26 2.09
N ALA A 42 -1.61 -33.98 1.74
CA ALA A 42 -0.94 -33.60 0.50
C ALA A 42 0.55 -33.99 0.52
N CYS A 43 1.15 -34.20 -0.67
CA CYS A 43 2.56 -34.57 -0.79
C CYS A 43 3.49 -33.46 -0.25
N ALA A 44 4.74 -33.81 0.06
CA ALA A 44 5.73 -32.86 0.59
C ALA A 44 5.85 -31.60 -0.28
N THR A 45 5.88 -31.75 -1.61
CA THR A 45 5.95 -30.62 -2.55
C THR A 45 4.74 -29.69 -2.43
N CYS A 46 3.52 -30.23 -2.37
CA CYS A 46 2.30 -29.44 -2.18
C CYS A 46 2.31 -28.73 -0.79
N GLN A 47 2.86 -29.34 0.26
CA GLN A 47 3.04 -28.69 1.57
C GLN A 47 4.01 -27.51 1.51
N THR A 48 5.12 -27.64 0.77
CA THR A 48 6.12 -26.57 0.60
C THR A 48 5.58 -25.39 -0.23
N MET A 49 4.62 -25.63 -1.12
CA MET A 49 3.98 -24.59 -1.94
C MET A 49 2.86 -23.82 -1.21
N ARG A 50 2.58 -24.12 0.07
CA ARG A 50 1.55 -23.41 0.84
C ARG A 50 1.84 -21.90 0.88
N GLY A 51 0.84 -21.10 0.51
CA GLY A 51 0.95 -19.63 0.48
C GLY A 51 1.57 -19.05 -0.79
N MET A 52 2.01 -19.90 -1.74
CA MET A 52 2.46 -19.44 -3.05
C MET A 52 1.27 -19.05 -3.93
N ARG A 53 1.42 -17.98 -4.69
CA ARG A 53 0.38 -17.40 -5.55
C ARG A 53 0.82 -17.39 -7.00
N PHE A 54 -0.09 -17.77 -7.89
CA PHE A 54 0.14 -17.93 -9.32
C PHE A 54 -0.86 -17.08 -10.11
N GLU A 55 -0.41 -16.38 -11.15
CA GLU A 55 -1.32 -15.62 -12.03
C GLU A 55 -2.19 -16.54 -12.90
N LYS A 56 -1.65 -17.71 -13.27
CA LYS A 56 -2.36 -18.73 -14.05
C LYS A 56 -2.71 -19.91 -13.15
N ASN A 57 -3.83 -20.58 -13.43
CA ASN A 57 -4.25 -21.76 -12.69
C ASN A 57 -3.15 -22.83 -12.77
N PRO A 58 -2.49 -23.18 -11.65
CA PRO A 58 -1.57 -24.30 -11.63
C PRO A 58 -2.43 -25.58 -11.76
N VAL A 59 -2.55 -26.10 -12.98
CA VAL A 59 -3.16 -27.40 -13.28
C VAL A 59 -2.54 -28.45 -12.32
N PRO A 60 -3.32 -29.42 -11.80
CA PRO A 60 -2.84 -30.37 -10.79
C PRO A 60 -1.46 -30.95 -11.12
N VAL A 61 -0.51 -30.73 -10.22
CA VAL A 61 0.91 -31.07 -10.40
C VAL A 61 1.20 -32.56 -10.51
N HIS A 62 0.27 -33.44 -10.15
CA HIS A 62 0.33 -34.88 -10.44
C HIS A 62 -0.99 -35.61 -10.08
N PRO A 63 -1.27 -36.80 -10.67
CA PRO A 63 -2.54 -37.54 -10.55
C PRO A 63 -3.00 -37.94 -9.13
N ASN A 64 -2.13 -37.80 -8.11
CA ASN A 64 -2.40 -38.21 -6.72
C ASN A 64 -2.23 -37.08 -5.67
N CYS A 65 -2.07 -35.79 -6.04
CA CYS A 65 -2.00 -34.73 -5.01
C CYS A 65 -3.40 -34.42 -4.46
N ALA A 66 -3.60 -34.54 -3.15
CA ALA A 66 -4.79 -34.08 -2.44
C ALA A 66 -4.74 -32.57 -2.13
N CYS A 67 -4.26 -31.75 -3.07
CA CYS A 67 -4.24 -30.29 -2.96
C CYS A 67 -5.45 -29.68 -3.65
N GLU A 68 -6.00 -28.62 -3.06
CA GLU A 68 -7.04 -27.80 -3.68
C GLU A 68 -6.39 -26.56 -4.30
N VAL A 69 -6.86 -26.17 -5.49
CA VAL A 69 -6.39 -24.94 -6.15
C VAL A 69 -7.54 -23.95 -6.11
N ILE A 70 -7.42 -22.93 -5.27
CA ILE A 70 -8.46 -21.93 -5.07
C ILE A 70 -8.08 -20.62 -5.74
N ARG A 71 -9.09 -19.84 -6.14
CA ARG A 71 -8.88 -18.44 -6.52
C ARG A 71 -8.86 -17.61 -5.25
N VAL A 72 -7.77 -16.87 -5.04
CA VAL A 72 -7.65 -15.89 -3.97
C VAL A 72 -7.66 -14.48 -4.56
N PRO A 73 -8.42 -13.55 -3.95
CA PRO A 73 -8.32 -12.15 -4.33
C PRO A 73 -6.87 -11.65 -4.15
N PRO A 74 -6.45 -10.62 -4.91
CA PRO A 74 -5.18 -9.96 -4.64
C PRO A 74 -5.08 -9.59 -3.16
N PRO A 75 -3.88 -9.67 -2.56
CA PRO A 75 -3.71 -9.18 -1.21
C PRO A 75 -4.18 -7.74 -1.18
N GLU A 76 -5.04 -7.41 -0.22
CA GLU A 76 -5.46 -6.03 0.01
C GLU A 76 -4.19 -5.21 0.22
N ARG A 77 -3.92 -4.28 -0.71
CA ARG A 77 -2.75 -3.40 -0.60
C ARG A 77 -2.94 -2.59 0.66
N GLN A 78 -2.13 -2.85 1.68
CA GLN A 78 -2.18 -2.05 2.90
C GLN A 78 -1.85 -0.60 2.54
N PRO A 79 -2.69 0.37 2.97
CA PRO A 79 -2.41 1.79 2.72
C PRO A 79 -1.02 2.13 3.28
N ARG A 80 -0.11 2.55 2.40
CA ARG A 80 1.24 2.97 2.80
C ARG A 80 1.27 4.48 2.98
N VAL A 81 2.16 4.97 3.83
CA VAL A 81 2.40 6.42 3.90
C VAL A 81 3.08 6.84 2.60
N VAL A 82 2.40 7.68 1.83
CA VAL A 82 2.89 8.22 0.54
C VAL A 82 3.45 9.62 0.69
N GLU A 83 3.03 10.35 1.72
CA GLU A 83 3.50 11.71 2.03
C GLU A 83 3.36 12.01 3.52
N SER A 84 4.23 12.85 4.07
CA SER A 84 4.15 13.32 5.46
C SER A 84 4.96 14.57 5.70
N GLY A 85 4.51 15.42 6.62
CA GLY A 85 5.25 16.63 6.96
C GLY A 85 4.65 17.35 8.17
N ARG A 86 5.01 18.62 8.30
CA ARG A 86 4.57 19.49 9.40
C ARG A 86 4.24 20.88 8.91
N LEU A 87 3.21 21.48 9.51
CA LEU A 87 2.85 22.89 9.35
C LEU A 87 3.12 23.63 10.66
N GLN A 88 3.74 24.79 10.60
CA GLN A 88 4.26 25.57 11.74
C GLN A 88 3.76 27.01 11.71
N GLY A 89 2.73 27.31 12.51
CA GLY A 89 2.26 28.68 12.71
C GLY A 89 1.34 29.21 11.60
N PHE A 90 0.75 30.38 11.85
CA PHE A 90 -0.34 30.92 11.05
C PHE A 90 0.09 31.20 9.61
N GLY A 91 -0.70 30.72 8.65
CA GLY A 91 -0.44 30.95 7.22
C GLY A 91 0.60 30.03 6.60
N ASP A 92 1.23 29.14 7.38
CA ASP A 92 2.12 28.14 6.84
C ASP A 92 1.37 27.19 5.90
N ASN A 93 1.99 26.82 4.79
CA ASN A 93 1.33 26.04 3.76
C ASN A 93 2.31 25.15 3.00
N GLU A 94 1.78 24.04 2.51
CA GLU A 94 2.53 23.05 1.76
C GLU A 94 1.72 22.57 0.55
N THR A 95 2.42 22.26 -0.54
CA THR A 95 1.82 21.66 -1.74
C THR A 95 2.58 20.40 -2.10
N HIS A 96 1.86 19.28 -2.16
CA HIS A 96 2.42 17.97 -2.48
C HIS A 96 1.86 17.42 -3.77
N ARG A 97 2.72 16.72 -4.51
CA ARG A 97 2.35 15.91 -5.66
C ARG A 97 2.89 14.50 -5.46
N PHE A 98 2.00 13.51 -5.44
CA PHE A 98 2.36 12.11 -5.18
C PHE A 98 1.42 11.15 -5.91
N GLU A 99 1.84 9.89 -6.00
CA GLU A 99 1.05 8.81 -6.59
C GLU A 99 0.45 7.90 -5.51
N ALA A 100 -0.84 7.60 -5.64
CA ALA A 100 -1.57 6.74 -4.72
C ALA A 100 -2.68 5.96 -5.45
N GLY A 101 -3.41 5.12 -4.71
CA GLY A 101 -4.62 4.47 -5.19
C GLY A 101 -5.78 5.46 -5.46
N GLN A 102 -6.98 4.90 -5.60
CA GLN A 102 -8.22 5.66 -5.79
C GLN A 102 -8.71 6.38 -4.52
N LYS A 103 -8.09 6.11 -3.37
CA LYS A 103 -8.44 6.68 -2.09
C LYS A 103 -7.18 7.10 -1.36
N ILE A 104 -7.21 8.29 -0.77
CA ILE A 104 -6.20 8.75 0.17
C ILE A 104 -6.85 9.11 1.52
N THR A 105 -6.11 8.88 2.60
CA THR A 105 -6.49 9.29 3.94
C THR A 105 -5.40 10.19 4.51
N ILE A 106 -5.78 11.42 4.88
CA ILE A 106 -4.90 12.40 5.51
C ILE A 106 -5.20 12.43 6.99
N THR A 107 -4.22 12.09 7.83
CA THR A 107 -4.32 12.19 9.28
C THR A 107 -3.53 13.41 9.76
N PHE A 108 -4.17 14.28 10.53
CA PHE A 108 -3.53 15.40 11.22
C PHE A 108 -3.40 15.09 12.71
N LEU A 109 -2.28 15.50 13.30
CA LEU A 109 -2.06 15.49 14.74
C LEU A 109 -1.59 16.88 15.17
N ASN A 110 -2.40 17.55 15.98
CA ASN A 110 -2.01 18.83 16.57
C ASN A 110 -1.04 18.59 17.73
N LEU A 111 0.20 19.03 17.54
CA LEU A 111 1.29 18.93 18.52
C LEU A 111 1.41 20.18 19.40
N GLY A 112 0.72 21.26 19.07
CA GLY A 112 0.75 22.50 19.82
C GLY A 112 -0.19 22.53 21.03
N PRO A 113 -0.08 23.56 21.89
CA PRO A 113 -0.87 23.67 23.11
C PRO A 113 -2.31 24.16 22.88
N PHE A 114 -2.60 24.71 21.69
CA PHE A 114 -3.89 25.30 21.36
C PHE A 114 -4.56 24.59 20.19
N PRO A 115 -5.90 24.55 20.15
CA PRO A 115 -6.64 24.07 18.99
C PRO A 115 -6.28 24.86 17.73
N ALA A 116 -6.24 24.16 16.59
CA ALA A 116 -5.89 24.73 15.30
C ALA A 116 -6.78 24.12 14.19
N GLY A 117 -6.73 24.69 13.00
CA GLY A 117 -7.38 24.14 11.81
C GLY A 117 -6.40 23.97 10.66
N VAL A 118 -6.77 23.14 9.69
CA VAL A 118 -6.10 23.02 8.40
C VAL A 118 -7.15 23.16 7.32
N TYR A 119 -6.88 24.06 6.40
CA TYR A 119 -7.56 24.12 5.12
C TYR A 119 -6.87 23.16 4.15
N MET A 120 -7.66 22.33 3.49
CA MET A 120 -7.22 21.30 2.55
C MET A 120 -7.83 21.60 1.19
N ARG A 121 -7.03 21.46 0.14
CA ARG A 121 -7.52 21.45 -1.25
C ARG A 121 -6.86 20.31 -2.02
N VAL A 122 -7.68 19.48 -2.65
CA VAL A 122 -7.25 18.29 -3.40
C VAL A 122 -7.59 18.48 -4.87
N ASP A 123 -6.60 18.27 -5.74
CA ASP A 123 -6.70 18.37 -7.21
C ASP A 123 -7.35 19.67 -7.71
N GLN A 124 -7.19 20.77 -6.93
CA GLN A 124 -7.81 22.08 -7.19
C GLN A 124 -9.34 22.08 -7.29
N ALA A 125 -10.02 20.99 -6.91
CA ALA A 125 -11.45 20.81 -7.09
C ALA A 125 -12.19 20.57 -5.77
N GLU A 126 -11.63 19.76 -4.87
CA GLU A 126 -12.25 19.46 -3.59
C GLU A 126 -11.57 20.25 -2.47
N GLU A 127 -12.35 21.07 -1.76
CA GLU A 127 -11.88 21.92 -0.67
C GLU A 127 -12.55 21.50 0.65
N LYS A 128 -11.76 21.45 1.72
CA LYS A 128 -12.25 21.03 3.03
C LYS A 128 -11.54 21.77 4.16
N LEU A 129 -12.29 22.11 5.19
CA LEU A 129 -11.73 22.63 6.44
C LEU A 129 -11.79 21.54 7.50
N SER A 130 -10.71 21.34 8.24
CA SER A 130 -10.67 20.36 9.33
C SER A 130 -11.55 20.73 10.52
N GLY A 131 -12.00 21.99 10.61
CA GLY A 131 -12.57 22.50 11.86
C GLY A 131 -11.51 22.59 12.96
N LYS A 132 -11.89 22.20 14.18
CA LYS A 132 -11.06 22.37 15.38
C LYS A 132 -10.28 21.09 15.71
N LEU A 133 -9.02 21.04 15.30
CA LEU A 133 -8.06 19.99 15.66
C LEU A 133 -7.61 20.18 17.11
N VAL A 134 -8.02 19.26 17.98
CA VAL A 134 -7.68 19.27 19.41
C VAL A 134 -6.24 18.78 19.62
N PRO A 135 -5.44 19.45 20.49
CA PRO A 135 -4.10 18.97 20.85
C PRO A 135 -4.05 17.50 21.25
N GLY A 136 -3.11 16.75 20.66
CA GLY A 136 -2.87 15.35 20.96
C GLY A 136 -3.89 14.35 20.40
N LEU A 137 -4.99 14.81 19.80
CA LEU A 137 -6.01 13.94 19.21
C LEU A 137 -5.85 13.91 17.68
N PRO A 138 -5.55 12.74 17.08
CA PRO A 138 -5.47 12.64 15.63
C PRO A 138 -6.86 12.70 14.99
N GLU A 139 -6.97 13.41 13.88
CA GLU A 139 -8.19 13.50 13.07
C GLU A 139 -7.88 13.13 11.61
N SER A 140 -8.78 12.41 10.95
CA SER A 140 -8.53 11.88 9.60
C SER A 140 -9.59 12.31 8.59
N PHE A 141 -9.13 12.59 7.38
CA PHE A 141 -9.94 13.05 6.26
C PHE A 141 -9.69 12.15 5.06
N GLU A 142 -10.75 11.69 4.42
CA GLU A 142 -10.68 10.80 3.27
C GLU A 142 -11.08 11.53 2.00
N PHE A 143 -10.35 11.25 0.93
CA PHE A 143 -10.61 11.75 -0.42
C PHE A 143 -10.53 10.57 -1.38
N SER A 144 -11.38 10.57 -2.41
CA SER A 144 -11.43 9.48 -3.38
C SER A 144 -11.70 10.00 -4.78
N LYS A 145 -11.06 9.39 -5.77
CA LYS A 145 -11.35 9.63 -7.19
C LYS A 145 -11.21 8.35 -8.00
N PHE A 146 -11.95 8.29 -9.10
CA PHE A 146 -11.98 7.13 -9.98
C PHE A 146 -10.97 7.27 -11.11
N GLY A 147 -10.35 6.14 -11.47
CA GLY A 147 -9.41 6.05 -12.59
C GLY A 147 -8.48 4.84 -12.46
N ASP A 148 -7.68 4.58 -13.50
CA ASP A 148 -6.64 3.56 -13.44
C ASP A 148 -5.53 3.98 -12.47
N THR A 149 -5.06 3.04 -11.65
CA THR A 149 -3.99 3.29 -10.67
C THR A 149 -2.60 2.98 -11.26
N PRO A 150 -1.54 3.67 -10.79
CA PRO A 150 -1.53 4.74 -9.79
C PRO A 150 -2.12 6.06 -10.33
N LEU A 151 -2.79 6.81 -9.46
CA LEU A 151 -3.34 8.12 -9.75
C LEU A 151 -2.41 9.19 -9.17
N ALA A 152 -2.14 10.24 -9.95
CA ALA A 152 -1.43 11.42 -9.47
C ALA A 152 -2.39 12.29 -8.64
N TRP A 153 -1.97 12.70 -7.45
CA TRP A 153 -2.72 13.56 -6.54
C TRP A 153 -1.97 14.88 -6.32
N GLU A 154 -2.70 16.00 -6.29
CA GLU A 154 -2.18 17.29 -5.82
C GLU A 154 -2.90 17.67 -4.52
N LEU A 155 -2.13 17.81 -3.43
CA LEU A 155 -2.64 18.18 -2.11
C LEU A 155 -2.05 19.53 -1.69
N PHE A 156 -2.90 20.52 -1.47
CA PHE A 156 -2.56 21.78 -0.84
C PHE A 156 -3.08 21.79 0.61
N LEU A 157 -2.21 22.16 1.54
CA LEU A 157 -2.52 22.32 2.95
C LEU A 157 -2.18 23.73 3.39
N LEU A 158 -3.07 24.37 4.15
CA LEU A 158 -2.86 25.68 4.74
C LEU A 158 -3.24 25.66 6.21
N TYR A 159 -2.32 26.05 7.06
CA TYR A 159 -2.50 26.10 8.50
C TYR A 159 -3.36 27.30 8.92
N GLN A 160 -4.41 27.03 9.69
CA GLN A 160 -5.36 28.00 10.25
C GLN A 160 -5.39 27.93 11.79
N GLY A 161 -4.24 28.09 12.43
CA GLY A 161 -4.11 28.19 13.88
C GLY A 161 -3.33 29.43 14.30
N LEU A 162 -2.94 29.49 15.57
CA LEU A 162 -2.10 30.57 16.09
C LEU A 162 -0.62 30.27 15.87
N ASP A 163 0.20 31.32 15.87
CA ASP A 163 1.65 31.18 15.88
C ASP A 163 2.14 30.43 17.12
N GLY A 164 3.20 29.62 16.95
CA GLY A 164 3.77 28.79 18.01
C GLY A 164 3.08 27.44 18.24
N SER A 165 2.18 27.03 17.32
CA SER A 165 1.58 25.70 17.30
C SER A 165 1.99 24.95 16.02
N THR A 166 2.02 23.61 16.09
CA THR A 166 2.51 22.74 15.02
C THR A 166 1.51 21.63 14.76
N ILE A 167 1.25 21.33 13.50
CA ILE A 167 0.48 20.15 13.09
C ILE A 167 1.39 19.21 12.31
N GLU A 168 1.42 17.94 12.69
CA GLU A 168 1.99 16.86 11.88
C GLU A 168 0.88 16.27 11.01
N TYR A 169 1.19 15.96 9.74
CA TYR A 169 0.27 15.25 8.85
C TYR A 169 0.91 14.03 8.21
N LYS A 170 0.07 13.03 7.93
CA LYS A 170 0.44 11.80 7.21
C LYS A 170 -0.63 11.47 6.19
N VAL A 171 -0.23 11.25 4.95
CA VAL A 171 -1.10 10.82 3.86
C VAL A 171 -0.86 9.34 3.60
N ARG A 172 -1.93 8.55 3.61
CA ARG A 172 -1.91 7.13 3.23
C ARG A 172 -2.70 6.90 1.96
N GLY A 173 -2.21 6.04 1.07
CA GLY A 173 -2.88 5.67 -0.18
C GLY A 173 -2.19 4.53 -0.93
#